data_AF-A0A4Q3ENL0-F1
#
_entry.id   AF-A0A4Q3ENL0-F1
#
_cell.length_a   1.000
_cell.length_b   1.000
_cell.length_c   1.000
_cell.angle_alpha   90.00
_cell.angle_beta   90.00
_cell.angle_gamma   90.00
#
_symmetry.space_group_name_H-M   'P 1'
#
loop_
_entity.id
_entity.type
_entity.pdbx_description
1 polymer ?
#
loop_
_entity_poly.entity_id
_entity_poly.type
_entity_poly.pdbx_seq_one_letter_code
_entity_poly.pdbx_strand_id
1 'polypeptide(L)'
;MFTTTFVSAQSEALKVVVNSLGFYKQTKDINYLAKAKKSIDSLITTRKDSNNIEKSIYKGLVYATILQVDTLNKLNQPADFFDQTTAFTDKLSTHRKVRQYPDELKFIKDCIANACISKGFDYMGKSDFINAERFFKKAHYYAPRFKPLNMYIAYSNNKLGNLQDAAKFYNDLVLTDSTSAEIIQAAANINMAIGDTVKAIDILKNGRRILPDDKFLVLDEANIYNNKKDYHSLEPLLPVILEHNKNNADIAFVAANCYD
;
A
#
# COMPACT_ATOMS: atom_id res chain seq x y z
N MET A 1 -3.27 -15.13 -9.51
CA MET A 1 -2.76 -15.79 -10.73
C MET A 1 -3.86 -15.73 -11.78
N PHE A 2 -3.56 -15.42 -13.04
CA PHE A 2 -4.48 -15.78 -14.12
C PHE A 2 -4.42 -17.28 -14.33
N THR A 3 -5.38 -17.99 -13.74
CA THR A 3 -5.78 -19.32 -14.17
C THR A 3 -6.49 -19.13 -15.50
N THR A 4 -5.74 -19.24 -16.59
CA THR A 4 -6.31 -19.27 -17.93
C THR A 4 -6.99 -20.62 -18.14
N THR A 5 -8.15 -20.83 -17.54
CA THR A 5 -9.08 -21.91 -17.93
C THR A 5 -9.87 -21.45 -19.15
N PHE A 6 -9.16 -21.23 -20.27
CA PHE A 6 -9.75 -20.85 -21.54
C PHE A 6 -10.20 -22.08 -22.35
N VAL A 7 -11.06 -22.93 -21.79
CA VAL A 7 -11.56 -24.13 -22.49
C VAL A 7 -13.06 -24.06 -22.80
N SER A 8 -13.73 -22.92 -22.63
CA SER A 8 -15.07 -22.75 -23.21
C SER A 8 -15.22 -21.41 -23.94
N ALA A 9 -15.30 -21.52 -25.28
CA ALA A 9 -15.75 -20.53 -26.26
C ALA A 9 -15.08 -19.14 -26.24
N GLN A 10 -13.79 -19.08 -26.55
CA GLN A 10 -13.20 -17.80 -27.01
C GLN A 10 -13.76 -17.43 -28.38
N SER A 11 -14.18 -16.17 -28.56
CA SER A 11 -14.52 -15.68 -29.90
C SER A 11 -13.26 -15.62 -30.77
N GLU A 12 -13.32 -16.09 -32.02
CA GLU A 12 -12.19 -16.08 -32.97
C GLU A 12 -11.57 -14.67 -33.10
N ALA A 13 -12.39 -13.63 -32.90
CA ALA A 13 -11.96 -12.23 -32.91
C ALA A 13 -10.90 -11.89 -31.84
N LEU A 14 -10.91 -12.52 -30.66
CA LEU A 14 -9.98 -12.21 -29.56
C LEU A 14 -8.72 -13.06 -29.54
N LYS A 15 -8.62 -14.07 -30.41
CA LYS A 15 -7.52 -15.04 -30.45
C LYS A 15 -6.13 -14.40 -30.52
N VAL A 16 -5.97 -13.34 -31.32
CA VAL A 16 -4.69 -12.60 -31.43
C VAL A 16 -4.32 -11.92 -30.11
N VAL A 17 -5.29 -11.34 -29.42
CA VAL A 17 -5.10 -10.69 -28.12
C VAL A 17 -4.67 -11.72 -27.08
N VAL A 18 -5.39 -12.84 -26.98
CA VAL A 18 -5.08 -13.91 -26.03
C VAL A 18 -3.71 -14.52 -26.29
N ASN A 19 -3.41 -14.87 -27.53
CA ASN A 19 -2.11 -15.46 -27.89
C ASN A 19 -0.97 -14.50 -27.56
N SER A 20 -1.13 -13.21 -27.83
CA SER A 20 -0.13 -12.20 -27.51
C SER A 20 0.08 -12.05 -26.00
N LEU A 21 -0.99 -12.05 -25.19
CA LEU A 21 -0.87 -12.07 -23.73
C LEU A 21 -0.20 -13.36 -23.22
N GLY A 22 -0.51 -14.50 -23.84
CA GLY A 22 0.13 -15.79 -23.55
C GLY A 22 1.63 -15.78 -23.84
N PHE A 23 2.04 -15.29 -25.01
CA PHE A 23 3.46 -15.15 -25.35
C PHE A 23 4.16 -14.17 -24.42
N TYR A 24 3.57 -13.01 -24.12
CA TYR A 24 4.12 -12.09 -23.12
C TYR A 24 4.36 -12.78 -21.77
N LYS A 25 3.38 -13.57 -21.29
CA LYS A 25 3.51 -14.29 -20.02
C LYS A 25 4.73 -15.22 -20.01
N GLN A 26 5.01 -15.89 -21.13
CA GLN A 26 6.12 -16.83 -21.30
C GLN A 26 7.48 -16.13 -21.50
N THR A 27 7.54 -15.11 -22.35
CA THR A 27 8.80 -14.51 -22.80
C THR A 27 9.18 -13.23 -22.07
N LYS A 28 8.20 -12.56 -21.44
CA LYS A 28 8.30 -11.20 -20.89
C LYS A 28 8.64 -10.12 -21.92
N ASP A 29 8.59 -10.43 -23.21
CA ASP A 29 8.80 -9.46 -24.27
C ASP A 29 7.57 -8.55 -24.42
N ILE A 30 7.75 -7.28 -24.04
CA ILE A 30 6.71 -6.24 -24.07
C ILE A 30 6.18 -5.96 -25.47
N ASN A 31 6.89 -6.35 -26.54
CA ASN A 31 6.38 -6.22 -27.91
C ASN A 31 5.10 -7.06 -28.13
N TYR A 32 4.93 -8.16 -27.40
CA TYR A 32 3.66 -8.90 -27.42
C TYR A 32 2.52 -8.11 -26.78
N LEU A 33 2.78 -7.25 -25.79
CA LEU A 33 1.76 -6.34 -25.27
C LEU A 33 1.38 -5.27 -26.28
N ALA A 34 2.36 -4.75 -27.03
CA ALA A 34 2.08 -3.82 -28.14
C ALA A 34 1.21 -4.47 -29.23
N LYS A 35 1.50 -5.73 -29.60
CA LYS A 35 0.67 -6.51 -30.53
C LYS A 35 -0.74 -6.73 -29.98
N ALA A 36 -0.87 -7.12 -28.70
CA ALA A 36 -2.15 -7.28 -28.04
C ALA A 36 -2.96 -5.98 -28.04
N LYS A 37 -2.30 -4.84 -27.74
CA LYS A 37 -2.91 -3.51 -27.74
C LYS A 37 -3.45 -3.12 -29.11
N LYS A 38 -2.62 -3.25 -30.15
CA LYS A 38 -3.03 -2.97 -31.54
C LYS A 38 -4.24 -3.81 -31.94
N SER A 39 -4.24 -5.09 -31.59
CA SER A 39 -5.33 -6.00 -31.91
C SER A 39 -6.61 -5.70 -31.13
N ILE A 40 -6.55 -5.34 -29.84
CA ILE A 40 -7.77 -5.05 -29.08
C ILE A 40 -8.37 -3.70 -29.47
N ASP A 41 -7.53 -2.71 -29.79
CA ASP A 41 -7.97 -1.39 -30.24
C ASP A 41 -8.70 -1.48 -31.59
N SER A 42 -8.25 -2.33 -32.52
CA SER A 42 -8.94 -2.55 -33.79
C SER A 42 -10.29 -3.25 -33.66
N LEU A 43 -10.55 -3.94 -32.54
CA LEU A 43 -11.81 -4.62 -32.27
C LEU A 43 -12.86 -3.72 -31.60
N ILE A 44 -12.47 -2.53 -31.11
CA ILE A 44 -13.33 -1.60 -30.38
C ILE A 44 -13.29 -0.23 -31.07
N THR A 45 -13.96 -0.14 -32.21
CA THR A 45 -14.02 1.08 -33.03
C THR A 45 -15.38 1.79 -32.93
N THR A 46 -16.43 1.09 -32.50
CA THR A 46 -17.78 1.64 -32.38
C THR A 46 -18.31 1.66 -30.95
N ARG A 47 -19.40 2.42 -30.72
CA ARG A 47 -20.14 2.39 -29.45
C ARG A 47 -20.70 0.99 -29.15
N LYS A 48 -21.12 0.24 -30.18
CA LYS A 48 -21.64 -1.13 -30.02
C LYS A 48 -20.55 -2.06 -29.52
N ASP A 49 -19.34 -1.96 -30.06
CA ASP A 49 -18.20 -2.76 -29.60
C ASP A 49 -17.80 -2.42 -28.17
N SER A 50 -17.88 -1.15 -27.80
CA SER A 50 -17.62 -0.67 -26.43
C SER A 50 -18.63 -1.20 -25.40
N ASN A 51 -19.79 -1.70 -25.84
CA ASN A 51 -20.77 -2.36 -24.98
C ASN A 51 -20.52 -3.89 -24.86
N ASN A 52 -19.59 -4.44 -25.63
CA ASN A 52 -19.17 -5.83 -25.45
C ASN A 52 -18.23 -5.92 -24.23
N ILE A 53 -18.72 -6.56 -23.17
CA ILE A 53 -17.99 -6.68 -21.91
C ILE A 53 -16.72 -7.51 -22.04
N GLU A 54 -16.74 -8.57 -22.84
CA GLU A 54 -15.57 -9.45 -23.04
C GLU A 54 -14.43 -8.65 -23.69
N LYS A 55 -14.72 -7.93 -24.78
CA LYS A 55 -13.74 -7.04 -25.43
C LYS A 55 -13.21 -5.98 -24.44
N SER A 56 -14.09 -5.41 -23.62
CA SER A 56 -13.71 -4.39 -22.64
C SER A 56 -12.81 -4.94 -21.53
N ILE A 57 -13.06 -6.18 -21.07
CA ILE A 57 -12.19 -6.89 -20.14
C ILE A 57 -10.80 -7.07 -20.76
N TYR A 58 -10.70 -7.61 -21.97
CA TYR A 58 -9.40 -7.78 -22.64
C TYR A 58 -8.67 -6.47 -22.89
N LYS A 59 -9.38 -5.38 -23.20
CA LYS A 59 -8.78 -4.05 -23.28
C LYS A 59 -8.18 -3.63 -21.93
N GLY A 60 -8.94 -3.81 -20.85
CA GLY A 60 -8.46 -3.55 -19.48
C GLY A 60 -7.22 -4.37 -19.13
N LEU A 61 -7.21 -5.66 -19.47
CA LEU A 61 -6.08 -6.56 -19.24
C LEU A 61 -4.82 -6.08 -19.92
N VAL A 62 -4.90 -5.80 -21.21
CA VAL A 62 -3.75 -5.32 -21.99
C VAL A 62 -3.25 -4.01 -21.43
N TYR A 63 -4.15 -3.04 -21.21
CA TYR A 63 -3.76 -1.69 -20.80
C TYR A 63 -3.14 -1.67 -19.40
N ALA A 64 -3.77 -2.35 -18.44
CA ALA A 64 -3.27 -2.41 -17.07
C ALA A 64 -1.94 -3.20 -16.99
N THR A 65 -1.78 -4.25 -17.79
CA THR A 65 -0.50 -4.98 -17.86
C THR A 65 0.61 -4.07 -18.39
N ILE A 66 0.35 -3.27 -19.44
CA ILE A 66 1.31 -2.29 -19.95
C ILE A 66 1.68 -1.28 -18.86
N LEU A 67 0.70 -0.72 -18.14
CA LEU A 67 0.97 0.21 -17.04
C LEU A 67 1.89 -0.37 -15.96
N GLN A 68 1.71 -1.65 -15.62
CA GLN A 68 2.50 -2.28 -14.59
C GLN A 68 3.97 -2.51 -15.02
N VAL A 69 4.21 -2.84 -16.28
CA VAL A 69 5.49 -3.44 -16.70
C VAL A 69 6.31 -2.55 -17.63
N ASP A 70 5.71 -1.58 -18.30
CA ASP A 70 6.40 -0.63 -19.18
C ASP A 70 6.63 0.72 -18.48
N THR A 71 7.29 0.69 -17.32
CA THR A 71 7.50 1.87 -16.47
C THR A 71 8.37 2.95 -17.13
N LEU A 72 9.22 2.56 -18.08
CA LEU A 72 10.08 3.46 -18.87
C LEU A 72 9.42 3.90 -20.19
N ASN A 73 8.15 3.55 -20.41
CA ASN A 73 7.38 3.88 -21.61
C ASN A 73 8.07 3.47 -22.92
N LYS A 74 8.71 2.30 -22.96
CA LYS A 74 9.39 1.76 -24.16
C LYS A 74 8.43 1.52 -25.31
N LEU A 75 7.14 1.33 -25.02
CA LEU A 75 6.09 1.19 -26.03
C LEU A 75 5.55 2.53 -26.53
N ASN A 76 6.11 3.67 -26.08
CA ASN A 76 5.71 5.03 -26.47
C ASN A 76 4.21 5.28 -26.34
N GLN A 77 3.63 4.88 -25.20
CA GLN A 77 2.25 5.20 -24.87
C GLN A 77 2.08 6.71 -24.70
N PRO A 78 0.88 7.24 -25.01
CA PRO A 78 0.53 8.63 -24.75
C PRO A 78 0.76 9.02 -23.28
N ALA A 79 1.07 10.30 -23.04
CA ALA A 79 1.31 10.81 -21.68
C ALA A 79 0.12 10.58 -20.73
N ASP A 80 -1.11 10.62 -21.26
CA ASP A 80 -2.35 10.42 -20.53
C ASP A 80 -2.79 8.94 -20.46
N PHE A 81 -1.98 7.99 -20.96
CA PHE A 81 -2.33 6.57 -21.01
C PHE A 81 -2.70 5.99 -19.64
N PHE A 82 -2.02 6.44 -18.58
CA PHE A 82 -2.35 6.07 -17.20
C PHE A 82 -3.75 6.54 -16.81
N ASP A 83 -4.07 7.81 -17.04
CA ASP A 83 -5.35 8.39 -16.67
C ASP A 83 -6.49 7.77 -17.49
N GLN A 84 -6.29 7.61 -18.81
CA GLN A 84 -7.24 6.91 -19.68
C GLN A 84 -7.53 5.48 -19.20
N THR A 85 -6.49 4.73 -18.83
CA THR A 85 -6.64 3.34 -18.38
C THR A 85 -7.37 3.26 -17.05
N THR A 86 -7.07 4.15 -16.10
CA THR A 86 -7.75 4.17 -14.80
C THR A 86 -9.22 4.58 -14.93
N ALA A 87 -9.51 5.64 -15.69
CA ALA A 87 -10.88 6.07 -15.97
C ALA A 87 -11.69 4.99 -16.71
N PHE A 88 -11.06 4.31 -17.68
CA PHE A 88 -11.66 3.15 -18.37
C PHE A 88 -11.98 2.02 -17.39
N THR A 89 -11.06 1.69 -16.48
CA THR A 89 -11.23 0.60 -15.50
C THR A 89 -12.31 0.92 -14.48
N ASP A 90 -12.40 2.17 -14.03
CA ASP A 90 -13.45 2.62 -13.11
C ASP A 90 -14.82 2.49 -13.77
N LYS A 91 -14.96 2.96 -15.02
CA LYS A 91 -16.18 2.77 -15.80
C LYS A 91 -16.50 1.29 -16.01
N LEU A 92 -15.52 0.47 -16.40
CA LEU A 92 -15.68 -0.98 -16.58
C LEU A 92 -16.18 -1.66 -15.29
N SER A 93 -15.68 -1.24 -14.14
CA SER A 93 -16.06 -1.78 -12.82
C SER A 93 -17.55 -1.55 -12.49
N THR A 94 -18.18 -0.52 -13.09
CA THR A 94 -19.62 -0.25 -12.90
C THR A 94 -20.52 -1.08 -13.83
N HIS A 95 -19.96 -1.74 -14.85
CA HIS A 95 -20.75 -2.44 -15.85
C HIS A 95 -21.36 -3.72 -15.26
N ARG A 96 -22.69 -3.89 -15.34
CA ARG A 96 -23.42 -5.01 -14.70
C ARG A 96 -22.86 -6.40 -15.02
N LYS A 97 -22.39 -6.62 -16.26
CA LYS A 97 -21.87 -7.92 -16.72
C LYS A 97 -20.42 -8.20 -16.27
N VAL A 98 -19.73 -7.22 -15.68
CA VAL A 98 -18.34 -7.39 -15.20
C VAL A 98 -18.24 -8.46 -14.11
N ARG A 99 -19.35 -8.75 -13.41
CA ARG A 99 -19.47 -9.82 -12.41
C ARG A 99 -19.20 -11.22 -12.98
N GLN A 100 -19.24 -11.39 -14.30
CA GLN A 100 -18.89 -12.64 -14.98
C GLN A 100 -17.36 -12.85 -15.10
N TYR A 101 -16.57 -11.80 -14.81
CA TYR A 101 -15.12 -11.77 -14.96
C TYR A 101 -14.43 -11.27 -13.67
N PRO A 102 -14.71 -11.88 -12.51
CA PRO A 102 -14.22 -11.38 -11.22
C PRO A 102 -12.68 -11.45 -11.12
N ASP A 103 -12.07 -12.52 -11.65
CA ASP A 103 -10.63 -12.73 -11.59
C ASP A 103 -9.88 -11.80 -12.53
N GLU A 104 -10.41 -11.57 -13.73
CA GLU A 104 -9.87 -10.61 -14.68
C GLU A 104 -9.95 -9.20 -14.12
N LEU A 105 -11.11 -8.79 -13.60
CA LEU A 105 -11.26 -7.48 -13.00
C LEU A 105 -10.31 -7.30 -11.81
N LYS A 106 -10.19 -8.32 -10.95
CA LYS A 106 -9.24 -8.30 -9.84
C LYS A 106 -7.82 -8.09 -10.34
N PHE A 107 -7.37 -8.86 -11.33
CA PHE A 107 -6.03 -8.71 -11.88
C PHE A 107 -5.81 -7.32 -12.49
N ILE A 108 -6.78 -6.80 -13.26
CA ILE A 108 -6.68 -5.44 -13.84
C ILE A 108 -6.42 -4.42 -12.73
N LYS A 109 -7.19 -4.50 -11.63
CA LYS A 109 -7.03 -3.63 -10.47
C LYS A 109 -5.68 -3.83 -9.79
N ASP A 110 -5.24 -5.08 -9.60
CA ASP A 110 -3.93 -5.40 -9.01
C ASP A 110 -2.78 -4.80 -9.86
N CYS A 111 -2.84 -4.89 -11.19
CA CYS A 111 -1.86 -4.28 -12.09
C CYS A 111 -1.81 -2.76 -11.94
N ILE A 112 -2.97 -2.10 -11.91
CA ILE A 112 -3.05 -0.64 -11.73
C ILE A 112 -2.55 -0.25 -10.34
N ALA A 113 -2.89 -1.01 -9.29
CA ALA A 113 -2.39 -0.79 -7.95
C ALA A 113 -0.86 -0.87 -7.90
N ASN A 114 -0.26 -1.87 -8.54
CA ASN A 114 1.19 -2.02 -8.65
C ASN A 114 1.84 -0.86 -9.41
N ALA A 115 1.24 -0.42 -10.53
CA ALA A 115 1.72 0.76 -11.25
C ALA A 115 1.65 2.04 -10.41
N CYS A 116 0.59 2.20 -9.60
CA CYS A 116 0.46 3.29 -8.63
C CYS A 116 1.54 3.20 -7.55
N ILE A 117 1.80 2.01 -6.99
CA ILE A 117 2.83 1.78 -5.98
C ILE A 117 4.21 2.18 -6.52
N SER A 118 4.58 1.73 -7.72
CA SER A 118 5.86 2.10 -8.34
C SER A 118 6.01 3.61 -8.48
N LYS A 119 4.99 4.30 -9.02
CA LYS A 119 5.00 5.77 -9.10
C LYS A 119 5.08 6.42 -7.72
N GLY A 120 4.36 5.89 -6.74
CA GLY A 120 4.40 6.36 -5.36
C GLY A 120 5.83 6.32 -4.79
N PHE A 121 6.55 5.22 -5.00
CA PHE A 121 7.95 5.10 -4.62
C PHE A 121 8.88 6.03 -5.39
N ASP A 122 8.66 6.23 -6.69
CA ASP A 122 9.45 7.18 -7.48
C ASP A 122 9.34 8.62 -6.94
N TYR A 123 8.14 9.04 -6.53
CA TYR A 123 7.92 10.35 -5.89
C TYR A 123 8.49 10.39 -4.47
N MET A 124 8.32 9.31 -3.70
CA MET A 124 8.86 9.21 -2.35
C MET A 124 10.39 9.31 -2.34
N GLY A 125 11.07 8.68 -3.30
CA GLY A 125 12.53 8.80 -3.48
C GLY A 125 13.00 10.22 -3.83
N LYS A 126 12.10 11.05 -4.39
CA LYS A 126 12.33 12.48 -4.66
C LYS A 126 11.87 13.39 -3.53
N SER A 127 11.44 12.82 -2.39
CA SER A 127 10.81 13.53 -1.27
C SER A 127 9.55 14.33 -1.65
N ASP A 128 8.93 14.00 -2.78
CA ASP A 128 7.65 14.56 -3.20
C ASP A 128 6.52 13.77 -2.54
N PHE A 129 6.33 14.01 -1.24
CA PHE A 129 5.37 13.27 -0.44
C PHE A 129 3.92 13.56 -0.83
N ILE A 130 3.64 14.72 -1.47
CA ILE A 130 2.30 15.05 -1.98
C ILE A 130 1.91 14.07 -3.10
N ASN A 131 2.77 13.92 -4.11
CA ASN A 131 2.49 13.01 -5.20
C ASN A 131 2.61 11.54 -4.77
N ALA A 132 3.55 11.20 -3.89
CA ALA A 132 3.67 9.86 -3.34
C ALA A 132 2.37 9.42 -2.64
N GLU A 133 1.86 10.25 -1.73
CA GLU A 133 0.62 10.02 -0.99
C GLU A 133 -0.59 9.84 -1.92
N ARG A 134 -0.72 10.70 -2.93
CA ARG A 134 -1.76 10.60 -3.95
C ARG A 134 -1.73 9.24 -4.67
N PHE A 135 -0.54 8.78 -5.07
CA PHE A 135 -0.41 7.49 -5.77
C PHE A 135 -0.63 6.29 -4.84
N PHE A 136 -0.17 6.34 -3.59
CA PHE A 136 -0.45 5.27 -2.62
C PHE A 136 -1.94 5.20 -2.27
N LYS A 137 -2.64 6.33 -2.12
CA LYS A 137 -4.11 6.36 -1.96
C LYS A 137 -4.82 5.78 -3.19
N LYS A 138 -4.37 6.10 -4.41
CA LYS A 138 -4.91 5.50 -5.64
C LYS A 138 -4.67 3.99 -5.69
N ALA A 139 -3.50 3.51 -5.27
CA ALA A 139 -3.23 2.08 -5.14
C ALA A 139 -4.18 1.41 -4.13
N HIS A 140 -4.41 2.05 -2.99
CA HIS A 140 -5.31 1.55 -1.94
C HIS A 140 -6.76 1.46 -2.42
N TYR A 141 -7.21 2.40 -3.26
CA TYR A 141 -8.53 2.31 -3.89
C TYR A 141 -8.69 1.05 -4.77
N TYR A 142 -7.65 0.67 -5.54
CA TYR A 142 -7.69 -0.53 -6.39
C TYR A 142 -7.45 -1.83 -5.61
N ALA A 143 -6.62 -1.80 -4.57
CA ALA A 143 -6.24 -2.95 -3.76
C ALA A 143 -6.43 -2.70 -2.25
N PRO A 144 -7.66 -2.46 -1.76
CA PRO A 144 -7.92 -2.05 -0.37
C PRO A 144 -7.55 -3.11 0.67
N ARG A 145 -7.44 -4.37 0.25
CA ARG A 145 -7.03 -5.49 1.13
C ARG A 145 -5.52 -5.61 1.28
N PHE A 146 -4.72 -4.88 0.50
CA PHE A 146 -3.27 -4.91 0.59
C PHE A 146 -2.79 -3.96 1.69
N LYS A 147 -2.86 -4.45 2.94
CA LYS A 147 -2.54 -3.69 4.17
C LYS A 147 -1.19 -2.97 4.17
N PRO A 148 -0.10 -3.49 3.56
CA PRO A 148 1.18 -2.78 3.52
C PRO A 148 1.11 -1.36 2.93
N LEU A 149 0.11 -1.05 2.09
CA LEU A 149 -0.10 0.31 1.60
C LEU A 149 -0.36 1.33 2.71
N ASN A 150 -1.00 0.92 3.80
CA ASN A 150 -1.29 1.82 4.92
C ASN A 150 0.01 2.40 5.49
N MET A 151 1.11 1.64 5.49
CA MET A 151 2.41 2.13 5.98
C MET A 151 2.93 3.28 5.13
N TYR A 152 2.85 3.16 3.80
CA TYR A 152 3.35 4.19 2.89
C TYR A 152 2.46 5.43 2.88
N ILE A 153 1.14 5.26 3.02
CA ILE A 153 0.20 6.39 3.18
C ILE A 153 0.45 7.10 4.51
N ALA A 154 0.60 6.35 5.60
CA ALA A 154 0.88 6.91 6.93
C ALA A 154 2.20 7.68 6.95
N TYR A 155 3.26 7.08 6.40
CA TYR A 155 4.58 7.68 6.32
C TYR A 155 4.55 8.98 5.50
N SER A 156 3.89 8.97 4.34
CA SER A 156 3.79 10.16 3.49
C SER A 156 2.99 11.28 4.18
N ASN A 157 1.88 10.94 4.85
CA ASN A 157 1.12 11.91 5.64
C ASN A 157 1.91 12.47 6.82
N ASN A 158 2.71 11.65 7.52
CA ASN A 158 3.60 12.12 8.57
C ASN A 158 4.61 13.13 8.03
N LYS A 159 5.25 12.84 6.90
CA LYS A 159 6.19 13.77 6.24
C LYS A 159 5.55 15.08 5.77
N LEU A 160 4.24 15.07 5.49
CA LEU A 160 3.47 16.26 5.12
C LEU A 160 2.94 17.04 6.34
N GLY A 161 3.10 16.53 7.56
CA GLY A 161 2.51 17.12 8.77
C GLY A 161 1.01 16.84 8.93
N ASN A 162 0.44 15.95 8.11
CA ASN A 162 -0.96 15.50 8.19
C ASN A 162 -1.11 14.45 9.30
N LEU A 163 -0.84 14.85 10.55
CA LEU A 163 -0.64 13.92 11.66
C LEU A 163 -1.89 13.10 12.01
N GLN A 164 -3.08 13.67 11.85
CA GLN A 164 -4.37 12.96 12.06
C GLN A 164 -4.55 11.82 11.06
N ASP A 165 -4.29 12.06 9.77
CA ASP A 165 -4.36 11.03 8.73
C ASP A 165 -3.27 9.97 8.94
N ALA A 166 -2.05 10.38 9.30
CA ALA A 166 -0.97 9.45 9.62
C ALA A 166 -1.35 8.54 10.80
N ALA A 167 -1.90 9.11 11.89
CA ALA A 167 -2.35 8.36 13.05
C ALA A 167 -3.41 7.32 12.69
N LYS A 168 -4.39 7.67 11.86
CA LYS A 168 -5.42 6.72 11.39
C LYS A 168 -4.79 5.47 10.75
N PHE A 169 -3.88 5.65 9.80
CA PHE A 169 -3.29 4.52 9.08
C PHE A 169 -2.28 3.73 9.93
N TYR A 170 -1.50 4.39 10.80
CA TYR A 170 -0.61 3.68 11.73
C TYR A 170 -1.38 2.89 12.79
N ASN A 171 -2.48 3.44 13.32
CA ASN A 171 -3.32 2.76 14.30
C ASN A 171 -3.98 1.50 13.73
N ASP A 172 -4.28 1.47 12.43
CA ASP A 172 -4.77 0.28 11.75
C ASP A 172 -3.70 -0.81 11.59
N LEU A 173 -2.41 -0.42 11.49
CA LEU A 173 -1.30 -1.35 11.28
C LEU A 173 -0.90 -2.11 12.54
N VAL A 174 -0.97 -1.47 13.71
CA VAL A 174 -0.61 -2.10 15.01
C VAL A 174 -1.59 -3.20 15.44
N LEU A 175 -2.69 -3.39 14.71
CA LEU A 175 -3.70 -4.42 14.93
C LEU A 175 -3.53 -5.62 13.98
N THR A 176 -2.34 -5.82 13.39
CA THR A 176 -2.12 -6.79 12.31
C THR A 176 -0.94 -7.71 12.59
N ASP A 177 -0.91 -8.89 11.95
CA ASP A 177 0.20 -9.86 12.07
C ASP A 177 1.53 -9.32 11.54
N SER A 178 1.51 -8.22 10.77
CA SER A 178 2.69 -7.53 10.25
C SER A 178 3.24 -6.44 11.20
N THR A 179 2.76 -6.38 12.43
CA THR A 179 3.20 -5.37 13.40
C THR A 179 4.67 -5.58 13.75
N SER A 180 5.49 -4.55 13.50
CA SER A 180 6.89 -4.49 13.92
C SER A 180 7.10 -3.39 14.97
N ALA A 181 8.26 -3.40 15.63
CA ALA A 181 8.62 -2.36 16.58
C ALA A 181 8.57 -0.97 15.93
N GLU A 182 9.08 -0.83 14.70
CA GLU A 182 9.07 0.46 14.00
C GLU A 182 7.65 0.98 13.75
N ILE A 183 6.69 0.10 13.45
CA ILE A 183 5.28 0.48 13.28
C ILE A 183 4.67 0.91 14.61
N ILE A 184 4.94 0.17 15.69
CA ILE A 184 4.46 0.50 17.04
C ILE A 184 5.00 1.86 17.47
N GLN A 185 6.31 2.09 17.30
CA GLN A 185 6.96 3.35 17.65
C GLN A 185 6.44 4.51 16.81
N ALA A 186 6.28 4.33 15.49
CA ALA A 186 5.70 5.35 14.63
C ALA A 186 4.27 5.70 15.04
N ALA A 187 3.47 4.69 15.39
CA ALA A 187 2.10 4.87 15.88
C ALA A 187 2.07 5.57 17.25
N ALA A 188 2.92 5.19 18.20
CA ALA A 188 2.99 5.87 19.50
C ALA A 188 3.42 7.34 19.35
N ASN A 189 4.46 7.59 18.57
CA ASN A 189 5.00 8.93 18.34
C ASN A 189 4.00 9.85 17.64
N ILE A 190 3.25 9.35 16.64
CA ILE A 190 2.25 10.17 15.95
C ILE A 190 1.07 10.51 16.88
N ASN A 191 0.63 9.56 17.73
CA ASN A 191 -0.43 9.82 18.71
C ASN A 191 0.02 10.82 19.78
N MET A 192 1.28 10.74 20.23
CA MET A 192 1.89 11.78 21.09
C MET A 192 1.87 13.16 20.42
N ALA A 193 2.26 13.23 19.15
CA ALA A 193 2.33 14.49 18.42
C ALA A 193 0.96 15.16 18.20
N ILE A 194 -0.12 14.39 18.11
CA ILE A 194 -1.50 14.90 18.06
C ILE A 194 -2.13 15.12 19.44
N GLY A 195 -1.38 14.88 20.53
CA GLY A 195 -1.84 15.04 21.91
C GLY A 195 -2.63 13.87 22.49
N ASP A 196 -2.76 12.76 21.76
CA ASP A 196 -3.41 11.54 22.26
C ASP A 196 -2.40 10.63 23.00
N THR A 197 -1.90 11.14 24.12
CA THR A 197 -0.93 10.42 24.96
C THR A 197 -1.52 9.14 25.55
N VAL A 198 -2.83 9.09 25.79
CA VAL A 198 -3.51 7.87 26.29
C VAL A 198 -3.38 6.76 25.25
N LYS A 199 -3.72 7.06 23.99
CA LYS A 199 -3.58 6.08 22.90
C LYS A 199 -2.14 5.68 22.65
N ALA A 200 -1.19 6.61 22.74
CA ALA A 200 0.23 6.30 22.60
C ALA A 200 0.71 5.27 23.64
N ILE A 201 0.34 5.46 24.91
CA ILE A 201 0.64 4.51 26.00
C ILE A 201 -0.02 3.16 25.73
N ASP A 202 -1.29 3.14 25.33
CA ASP A 202 -2.00 1.89 25.02
C ASP A 202 -1.34 1.11 23.88
N ILE A 203 -0.89 1.81 22.85
CA ILE A 203 -0.15 1.22 21.72
C ILE A 203 1.15 0.58 22.20
N LEU A 204 1.94 1.27 23.02
CA LEU A 204 3.21 0.75 23.55
C LEU A 204 2.99 -0.46 24.47
N LYS A 205 1.99 -0.38 25.37
CA LYS A 205 1.63 -1.51 26.25
C LYS A 205 1.22 -2.74 25.46
N ASN A 206 0.39 -2.58 24.43
CA ASN A 206 -0.01 -3.67 23.56
C ASN A 206 1.18 -4.19 22.75
N GLY A 207 2.00 -3.29 22.21
CA GLY A 207 3.22 -3.62 21.47
C GLY A 207 4.19 -4.48 22.27
N ARG A 208 4.42 -4.13 23.55
CA ARG A 208 5.25 -4.92 24.47
C ARG A 208 4.70 -6.31 24.78
N ARG A 209 3.38 -6.54 24.69
CA ARG A 209 2.82 -7.90 24.82
C ARG A 209 3.11 -8.76 23.60
N ILE A 210 3.23 -8.13 22.42
CA ILE A 210 3.52 -8.80 21.14
C ILE A 210 5.03 -8.99 20.97
N LEU A 211 5.82 -8.00 21.38
CA LEU A 211 7.28 -7.94 21.28
C LEU A 211 7.90 -7.73 22.67
N PRO A 212 7.83 -8.73 23.57
CA PRO A 212 8.27 -8.57 24.96
C PRO A 212 9.78 -8.32 25.12
N ASP A 213 10.58 -8.77 24.15
CA ASP A 213 12.03 -8.61 24.16
C ASP A 213 12.50 -7.29 23.53
N ASP A 214 11.56 -6.49 22.97
CA ASP A 214 11.89 -5.18 22.41
C ASP A 214 12.04 -4.13 23.52
N LYS A 215 13.30 -3.81 23.80
CA LYS A 215 13.70 -2.90 24.88
C LYS A 215 13.38 -1.45 24.57
N PHE A 216 13.31 -1.08 23.29
CA PHE A 216 13.01 0.29 22.89
C PHE A 216 11.56 0.64 23.19
N LEU A 217 10.63 -0.32 23.05
CA LEU A 217 9.22 -0.10 23.43
C LEU A 217 9.04 0.19 24.92
N VAL A 218 9.82 -0.47 25.79
CA VAL A 218 9.82 -0.20 27.24
C VAL A 218 10.35 1.20 27.53
N LEU A 219 11.43 1.59 26.85
CA LEU A 219 12.04 2.91 27.00
C LEU A 219 11.10 4.02 26.52
N ASP A 220 10.41 3.83 25.39
CA ASP A 220 9.44 4.79 24.87
C ASP A 220 8.26 5.00 25.84
N GLU A 221 7.74 3.92 26.45
CA GLU A 221 6.67 4.02 27.44
C GLU A 221 7.14 4.78 28.70
N ALA A 222 8.33 4.45 29.19
CA ALA A 222 8.91 5.11 30.36
C ALA A 222 9.19 6.60 30.12
N ASN A 223 9.67 6.96 28.94
CA ASN A 223 9.88 8.36 28.57
C ASN A 223 8.57 9.15 28.62
N ILE A 224 7.44 8.56 28.22
CA ILE A 224 6.13 9.21 28.32
C ILE A 224 5.74 9.44 29.79
N TYR A 225 5.88 8.45 30.67
CA TYR A 225 5.56 8.62 32.09
C TYR A 225 6.48 9.63 32.79
N ASN A 226 7.79 9.58 32.50
CA ASN A 226 8.75 10.54 33.04
C ASN A 226 8.40 11.98 32.63
N ASN A 227 8.07 12.21 31.36
CA ASN A 227 7.66 13.53 30.86
C ASN A 227 6.36 14.02 31.52
N LYS A 228 5.47 13.10 31.89
CA LYS A 228 4.24 13.40 32.65
C LYS A 228 4.47 13.51 34.17
N LYS A 229 5.67 13.20 34.66
CA LYS A 229 5.99 13.03 36.08
C LYS A 229 5.09 12.00 36.79
N ASP A 230 4.65 10.99 36.05
CA ASP A 230 3.86 9.87 36.57
C ASP A 230 4.81 8.77 37.06
N TYR A 231 5.47 9.04 38.18
CA TYR A 231 6.49 8.14 38.73
C TYR A 231 5.92 6.81 39.21
N HIS A 232 4.65 6.80 39.62
CA HIS A 232 3.93 5.57 40.00
C HIS A 232 3.83 4.60 38.81
N SER A 233 3.47 5.08 37.63
CA SER A 233 3.41 4.24 36.43
C SER A 233 4.80 3.91 35.86
N LEU A 234 5.81 4.74 36.14
CA LEU A 234 7.19 4.56 35.68
C LEU A 234 7.97 3.51 36.48
N GLU A 235 7.80 3.50 37.81
CA GLU A 235 8.48 2.58 38.74
C GLU A 235 8.54 1.12 38.26
N PRO A 236 7.44 0.46 37.84
CA PRO A 236 7.48 -0.95 37.42
C PRO A 236 8.30 -1.19 36.14
N LEU A 237 8.65 -0.15 35.38
CA LEU A 237 9.44 -0.25 34.16
C LEU A 237 10.95 -0.12 34.43
N LEU A 238 11.34 0.49 35.55
CA LEU A 238 12.73 0.79 35.87
C LEU A 238 13.64 -0.44 35.91
N PRO A 239 13.25 -1.62 36.46
CA PRO A 239 14.14 -2.77 36.49
C PRO A 239 14.63 -3.19 35.10
N VAL A 240 13.72 -3.23 34.13
CA VAL A 240 14.02 -3.61 32.74
C VAL A 240 14.90 -2.55 32.07
N ILE A 241 14.64 -1.27 32.31
CA ILE A 241 15.37 -0.16 31.68
C ILE A 241 16.79 -0.06 32.25
N LEU A 242 16.94 -0.19 33.57
CA LEU A 242 18.24 -0.14 34.26
C LEU A 242 19.13 -1.33 33.89
N GLU A 243 18.56 -2.53 33.73
CA GLU A 243 19.32 -3.71 33.34
C GLU A 243 20.01 -3.54 31.98
N HIS A 244 19.37 -2.83 31.05
CA HIS A 244 19.88 -2.64 29.70
C HIS A 244 20.64 -1.33 29.49
N ASN A 245 20.56 -0.41 30.45
CA ASN A 245 21.20 0.90 30.40
C ASN A 245 22.02 1.19 31.66
N LYS A 246 22.71 0.18 32.20
CA LYS A 246 23.41 0.22 33.51
C LYS A 246 24.37 1.39 33.70
N ASN A 247 24.87 2.00 32.61
CA ASN A 247 25.80 3.12 32.63
C ASN A 247 25.21 4.43 32.09
N ASN A 248 23.89 4.53 31.94
CA ASN A 248 23.23 5.74 31.47
C ASN A 248 22.84 6.62 32.66
N ALA A 249 23.53 7.76 32.79
CA ALA A 249 23.33 8.69 33.91
C ALA A 249 21.91 9.31 33.94
N ASP A 250 21.30 9.55 32.78
CA ASP A 250 19.94 10.10 32.69
C ASP A 250 18.91 9.10 33.24
N ILE A 251 19.08 7.83 32.90
CA ILE A 251 18.20 6.75 33.38
C ILE A 251 18.39 6.52 34.88
N ALA A 252 19.62 6.60 35.39
CA ALA A 252 19.90 6.51 36.83
C ALA A 252 19.27 7.68 37.61
N PHE A 253 19.32 8.90 37.06
CA PHE A 253 18.68 10.08 37.64
C PHE A 253 17.15 9.95 37.66
N VAL A 254 16.54 9.46 36.57
CA VAL A 254 15.10 9.19 36.51
C VAL A 254 14.68 8.15 37.54
N ALA A 255 15.46 7.08 37.71
CA ALA A 255 15.18 6.05 38.71
C ALA A 255 15.24 6.61 40.14
N ALA A 256 16.21 7.48 40.44
CA ALA A 256 16.31 8.12 41.76
C ALA A 256 15.04 8.94 42.08
N ASN A 257 14.53 9.73 41.14
CA ASN A 257 13.31 10.52 41.34
C ASN A 257 12.03 9.68 41.53
N CYS A 258 12.03 8.40 41.18
CA CYS A 258 10.89 7.51 41.41
C CYS A 258 10.88 6.88 42.81
N TYR A 259 12.04 6.76 43.45
CA TYR A 259 12.19 6.08 44.75
C TYR A 259 12.23 7.06 45.93
N ASP A 260 12.27 8.37 45.67
CA ASP A 260 12.09 9.47 46.63
C ASP A 260 10.60 9.78 46.88
#